data_AF-A4N4E9-F1
#
_entry.id   AF-A4N4E9-F1
#
_cell.length_a   1.000
_cell.length_b   1.000
_cell.length_c   1.000
_cell.angle_alpha   90.00
_cell.angle_beta   90.00
_cell.angle_gamma   90.00
#
_symmetry.space_group_name_H-M   'P 1'
#
loop_
_entity.id
_entity.type
_entity.pdbx_description
1 polymer ?
#
loop_
_entity_poly.entity_id
_entity_poly.type
_entity_poly.pdbx_seq_one_letter_code
_entity_poly.pdbx_strand_id
1 'polypeptide(L)'
;MELIDFSSSVWSIVPALLAIILAIATRRVLVSLSAGIIIGSLMLSDWQIGSAFNYLVKNVVSLVYADGEINSNMNIVLFLLLLGVLTALLTVSGSNRAFAEWAQSRIKDRRGAKLLAASLVFVTFIDDYFHSLAVGAIARPVTDRFKVSRAKLAYILDSTAAPMCVMMPVSSWGAYIITLIGGLLATYSITEYTPIGAFVAMSSMNFYAIFSIIMVFFVAYFSFDIASMVRHEKLALKNTEDQLEEETGTKGQVRNLILPILVLIIATVSMMIYTGAEALAADGKVFSVLGAFENTVVGTSLVVGGFCSIIISTLLIILDRQVSVPEYARSWIVGIKSMSGAIAIFILCLDN
;
A
#
# COMPACT_ATOMS: atom_id res chain seq x y z
N MET A 1 6.95 -2.81 -33.85
CA MET A 1 7.89 -1.69 -33.69
C MET A 1 9.07 -2.28 -32.96
N GLU A 2 10.27 -2.22 -33.53
CA GLU A 2 11.47 -2.64 -32.82
C GLU A 2 11.84 -1.51 -31.86
N LEU A 3 11.73 -1.79 -30.56
CA LEU A 3 12.17 -0.86 -29.52
C LEU A 3 13.70 -0.96 -29.41
N ILE A 4 14.35 0.17 -29.13
CA ILE A 4 15.79 0.16 -28.85
C ILE A 4 16.01 -0.44 -27.46
N ASP A 5 16.88 -1.44 -27.36
CA ASP A 5 17.27 -2.05 -26.10
C ASP A 5 18.40 -1.25 -25.41
N PHE A 6 18.11 -0.71 -24.23
CA PHE A 6 19.09 -0.01 -23.38
C PHE A 6 19.47 -0.80 -22.13
N SER A 7 19.01 -2.04 -21.95
CA SER A 7 19.12 -2.83 -20.72
C SER A 7 20.56 -2.97 -20.18
N SER A 8 21.54 -3.06 -21.08
CA SER A 8 22.98 -3.17 -20.75
C SER A 8 23.72 -1.84 -20.71
N SER A 9 23.03 -0.73 -20.94
CA SER A 9 23.62 0.60 -21.12
C SER A 9 23.34 1.53 -19.95
N VAL A 10 24.27 2.45 -19.67
CA VAL A 10 24.11 3.52 -18.66
C VAL A 10 22.90 4.41 -18.99
N TRP A 11 22.50 4.48 -20.26
CA TRP A 11 21.33 5.24 -20.70
C TRP A 11 20.01 4.73 -20.12
N SER A 12 19.90 3.46 -19.71
CA SER A 12 18.69 2.93 -19.06
C SER A 12 18.29 3.66 -17.78
N ILE A 13 19.25 4.30 -17.09
CA ILE A 13 19.03 5.00 -15.82
C ILE A 13 18.47 6.41 -16.04
N VAL A 14 18.63 6.98 -17.24
CA VAL A 14 18.31 8.39 -17.51
C VAL A 14 16.84 8.75 -17.21
N PRO A 15 15.82 7.98 -17.67
CA PRO A 15 14.42 8.29 -17.37
C PRO A 15 14.13 8.33 -15.87
N ALA A 16 14.64 7.35 -15.12
CA ALA A 16 14.45 7.26 -13.67
C ALA A 16 15.17 8.39 -12.92
N LEU A 17 16.42 8.68 -13.27
CA LEU A 17 17.19 9.76 -12.65
C LEU A 17 16.56 11.13 -12.91
N LEU A 18 16.08 11.36 -14.14
CA LEU A 18 15.38 12.58 -14.51
C LEU A 18 14.09 12.74 -13.70
N ALA A 19 13.29 11.69 -13.57
CA ALA A 19 12.08 11.70 -12.75
C ALA A 19 12.39 12.05 -11.28
N ILE A 20 13.44 11.47 -10.69
CA ILE A 20 13.86 11.74 -9.32
C ILE A 20 14.33 13.19 -9.14
N ILE A 21 15.22 13.66 -10.02
CA ILE A 21 15.76 15.04 -9.95
C ILE A 21 14.62 16.05 -10.08
N LEU A 22 13.72 15.86 -11.05
CA LEU A 22 12.57 16.74 -11.23
C LEU A 22 11.61 16.65 -10.04
N ALA A 23 11.40 15.47 -9.45
CA ALA A 23 10.51 15.33 -8.30
C ALA A 23 11.03 16.11 -7.09
N ILE A 24 12.34 16.07 -6.85
CA ILE A 24 13.00 16.82 -5.77
C ILE A 24 12.98 18.33 -6.06
N ALA A 25 13.32 18.74 -7.28
CA ALA A 25 13.43 20.16 -7.66
C ALA A 25 12.06 20.85 -7.75
N THR A 26 11.09 20.21 -8.39
CA THR A 26 9.75 20.79 -8.64
C THR A 26 8.78 20.55 -7.49
N ARG A 27 9.05 19.56 -6.63
CA ARG A 27 8.11 19.04 -5.61
C ARG A 27 6.76 18.63 -6.20
N ARG A 28 6.72 18.27 -7.48
CA ARG A 28 5.53 17.82 -8.22
C ARG A 28 5.78 16.43 -8.79
N VAL A 29 5.44 15.40 -8.00
CA VAL A 29 5.72 14.00 -8.31
C VAL A 29 5.07 13.57 -9.64
N LEU A 30 3.79 13.88 -9.86
CA LEU A 30 3.08 13.50 -11.09
C LEU A 30 3.77 14.07 -12.34
N VAL A 31 4.08 15.37 -12.35
CA VAL A 31 4.76 16.01 -13.48
C VAL A 31 6.13 15.39 -13.75
N SER A 32 6.84 15.05 -12.69
CA SER A 32 8.19 14.49 -12.76
C SER A 32 8.19 13.06 -13.28
N LEU A 33 7.25 12.23 -12.83
CA LEU A 33 7.03 10.88 -13.35
C LEU A 33 6.61 10.92 -14.82
N SER A 34 5.66 11.78 -15.19
CA SER A 34 5.25 11.95 -16.58
C SER A 34 6.42 12.36 -17.48
N ALA A 35 7.28 13.27 -17.01
CA ALA A 35 8.48 13.66 -17.76
C ALA A 35 9.44 12.46 -17.95
N GLY A 36 9.66 11.66 -16.91
CA GLY A 36 10.46 10.43 -17.01
C GLY A 36 9.90 9.44 -18.03
N ILE A 37 8.59 9.18 -18.00
CA ILE A 37 7.89 8.28 -18.93
C ILE A 37 7.99 8.78 -20.37
N ILE A 38 7.79 10.08 -20.60
CA ILE A 38 7.91 10.69 -21.94
C ILE A 38 9.34 10.52 -22.47
N ILE A 39 10.35 10.81 -21.65
CA ILE A 39 11.76 10.65 -22.06
C ILE A 39 12.09 9.17 -22.30
N GLY A 40 11.64 8.26 -21.44
CA GLY A 40 11.83 6.81 -21.62
C GLY A 40 11.20 6.31 -22.92
N SER A 41 9.95 6.70 -23.21
CA SER A 41 9.26 6.35 -24.44
C SER A 41 9.96 6.90 -25.69
N LEU A 42 10.44 8.15 -25.64
CA LEU A 42 11.23 8.74 -26.73
C LEU A 42 12.53 7.97 -26.95
N MET A 43 13.23 7.60 -25.89
CA MET A 43 14.46 6.82 -26.00
C MET A 43 14.19 5.46 -26.66
N LEU A 44 13.17 4.73 -26.20
CA LEU A 44 12.78 3.43 -26.77
C LEU A 44 12.33 3.53 -28.24
N SER A 45 11.81 4.69 -28.64
CA SER A 45 11.27 4.94 -29.98
C SER A 45 12.23 5.68 -30.92
N ASP A 46 13.54 5.66 -30.64
CA ASP A 46 14.57 6.34 -31.44
C ASP A 46 14.30 7.85 -31.64
N TRP A 47 13.82 8.52 -30.59
CA TRP A 47 13.45 9.95 -30.58
C TRP A 47 12.36 10.35 -31.58
N GLN A 48 11.67 9.39 -32.18
CA GLN A 48 10.55 9.63 -33.07
C GLN A 48 9.28 9.90 -32.23
N ILE A 49 8.75 11.12 -32.33
CA ILE A 49 7.62 11.58 -31.50
C ILE A 49 6.34 10.79 -31.78
N GLY A 50 6.06 10.50 -33.05
CA GLY A 50 4.84 9.79 -33.45
C GLY A 50 4.79 8.34 -32.95
N SER A 51 5.91 7.63 -33.00
CA SER A 51 6.04 6.29 -32.45
C SER A 51 6.01 6.29 -30.93
N ALA A 52 6.71 7.22 -30.27
CA ALA A 52 6.67 7.37 -28.82
C ALA A 52 5.26 7.66 -28.30
N PHE A 53 4.49 8.51 -28.99
CA PHE A 53 3.10 8.77 -28.65
C PHE A 53 2.22 7.52 -28.82
N ASN A 54 2.37 6.81 -29.94
CA ASN A 54 1.64 5.56 -30.16
C ASN A 54 2.02 4.48 -29.14
N TYR A 55 3.28 4.41 -28.73
CA TYR A 55 3.77 3.52 -27.68
C TYR A 55 3.10 3.84 -26.34
N LEU A 56 3.11 5.12 -25.94
CA LEU A 56 2.45 5.56 -24.71
C LEU A 56 0.94 5.28 -24.72
N VAL A 57 0.25 5.59 -25.82
CA VAL A 57 -1.19 5.32 -25.93
C VAL A 57 -1.47 3.82 -25.83
N LYS A 58 -0.68 2.98 -26.50
CA LYS A 58 -0.84 1.52 -26.41
C LYS A 58 -0.63 1.01 -25.00
N ASN A 59 0.43 1.46 -24.32
CA ASN A 59 0.69 1.07 -22.95
C ASN A 59 -0.43 1.51 -22.01
N VAL A 60 -0.86 2.78 -22.08
CA VAL A 60 -1.98 3.28 -21.25
C VAL A 60 -3.27 2.49 -21.51
N VAL A 61 -3.55 2.13 -22.76
CA VAL A 61 -4.70 1.26 -23.08
C VAL A 61 -4.50 -0.14 -22.51
N SER A 62 -3.32 -0.76 -22.65
CA SER A 62 -3.06 -2.10 -22.13
C SER A 62 -3.13 -2.19 -20.61
N LEU A 63 -2.91 -1.09 -19.89
CA LEU A 63 -3.09 -1.02 -18.44
C LEU A 63 -4.54 -1.21 -18.01
N VAL A 64 -5.49 -0.77 -18.83
CA VAL A 64 -6.94 -0.87 -18.52
C VAL A 64 -7.57 -2.06 -19.23
N TYR A 65 -7.16 -2.31 -20.47
CA TYR A 65 -7.77 -3.28 -21.37
C TYR A 65 -6.68 -4.01 -22.17
N ALA A 66 -6.52 -5.29 -21.89
CA ALA A 66 -5.57 -6.16 -22.58
C ALA A 66 -6.30 -7.42 -23.04
N ASP A 67 -5.99 -7.88 -24.26
CA ASP A 67 -6.48 -9.15 -24.81
C ASP A 67 -8.01 -9.36 -24.78
N GLY A 68 -8.78 -8.26 -24.89
CA GLY A 68 -10.24 -8.33 -24.95
C GLY A 68 -10.93 -8.24 -23.57
N GLU A 69 -10.18 -8.16 -22.48
CA GLU A 69 -10.69 -8.10 -21.11
C GLU A 69 -10.10 -6.93 -20.31
N ILE A 70 -10.75 -6.59 -19.19
CA ILE A 70 -10.21 -5.61 -18.26
C ILE A 70 -8.96 -6.21 -17.61
N ASN A 71 -7.84 -5.49 -17.69
CA ASN A 71 -6.57 -5.96 -17.15
C ASN A 71 -6.66 -6.20 -15.63
N SER A 72 -6.05 -7.27 -15.14
CA SER A 72 -5.97 -7.60 -13.70
C SER A 72 -5.38 -6.48 -12.84
N ASN A 73 -4.58 -5.58 -13.42
CA ASN A 73 -4.05 -4.38 -12.76
C ASN A 73 -5.16 -3.44 -12.25
N MET A 74 -6.34 -3.45 -12.88
CA MET A 74 -7.50 -2.68 -12.43
C MET A 74 -8.06 -3.17 -11.10
N ASN A 75 -7.77 -4.40 -10.69
CA ASN A 75 -8.11 -4.89 -9.35
C ASN A 75 -7.41 -4.07 -8.26
N ILE A 76 -6.17 -3.63 -8.49
CA ILE A 76 -5.45 -2.77 -7.52
C ILE A 76 -6.11 -1.39 -7.46
N VAL A 77 -6.50 -0.80 -8.60
CA VAL A 77 -7.25 0.47 -8.63
C VAL A 77 -8.56 0.33 -7.86
N LEU A 78 -9.33 -0.73 -8.13
CA LEU A 78 -10.57 -1.00 -7.42
C LEU A 78 -10.33 -1.20 -5.92
N PHE A 79 -9.29 -1.93 -5.54
CA PHE A 79 -8.90 -2.11 -4.15
C PHE A 79 -8.56 -0.79 -3.46
N LEU A 80 -7.80 0.11 -4.10
CA LEU A 80 -7.50 1.43 -3.57
C LEU A 80 -8.79 2.23 -3.34
N LEU A 81 -9.74 2.20 -4.29
CA LEU A 81 -11.04 2.84 -4.13
C LEU A 81 -11.81 2.28 -2.93
N LEU A 82 -11.85 0.96 -2.77
CA LEU A 82 -12.50 0.29 -1.64
C LEU A 82 -11.83 0.67 -0.30
N LEU A 83 -10.50 0.73 -0.24
CA LEU A 83 -9.78 1.21 0.93
C LEU A 83 -10.10 2.68 1.24
N GLY A 84 -10.15 3.54 0.23
CA GLY A 84 -10.57 4.93 0.39
C GLY A 84 -11.97 5.03 1.01
N VAL A 85 -12.93 4.26 0.50
CA VAL A 85 -14.29 4.18 1.06
C VAL A 85 -14.27 3.65 2.49
N LEU A 86 -13.54 2.56 2.76
CA LEU A 86 -13.42 1.99 4.11
C LEU A 86 -12.85 3.01 5.10
N THR A 87 -11.77 3.69 4.77
CA THR A 87 -11.18 4.72 5.65
C THR A 87 -12.14 5.88 5.92
N ALA A 88 -12.92 6.31 4.92
CA ALA A 88 -13.96 7.32 5.11
C ALA A 88 -15.09 6.82 6.03
N LEU A 89 -15.54 5.58 5.87
CA LEU A 89 -16.54 4.94 6.75
C LEU A 89 -16.05 4.79 8.19
N LEU A 90 -14.78 4.41 8.40
CA LEU A 90 -14.17 4.31 9.72
C LEU A 90 -14.06 5.68 10.43
N THR A 91 -13.84 6.74 9.64
CA THR A 91 -13.79 8.12 10.13
C THR A 91 -15.19 8.58 10.53
N VAL A 92 -16.17 8.50 9.62
CA VAL A 92 -17.52 9.03 9.85
C VAL A 92 -18.31 8.26 10.92
N SER A 93 -17.99 6.98 11.14
CA SER A 93 -18.58 6.18 12.22
C SER A 93 -18.07 6.56 13.62
N GLY A 94 -17.07 7.45 13.73
CA GLY A 94 -16.41 7.81 14.98
C GLY A 94 -15.54 6.69 15.56
N SER A 95 -15.29 5.62 14.79
CA SER A 95 -14.56 4.43 15.25
C SER A 95 -13.08 4.74 15.50
N ASN A 96 -12.48 5.61 14.68
CA ASN A 96 -11.12 6.12 14.87
C ASN A 96 -10.96 6.84 16.22
N ARG A 97 -11.92 7.70 16.59
CA ARG A 97 -11.96 8.40 17.88
C ARG A 97 -12.10 7.42 19.05
N ALA A 98 -13.03 6.48 18.96
CA ALA A 98 -13.24 5.47 20.00
C ALA A 98 -11.99 4.62 20.24
N PHE A 99 -11.31 4.23 19.15
CA PHE A 99 -10.02 3.54 19.24
C PHE A 99 -8.95 4.42 19.90
N ALA A 100 -8.89 5.71 19.58
CA ALA A 100 -7.93 6.62 20.21
C ALA A 100 -8.17 6.78 21.72
N GLU A 101 -9.42 6.91 22.16
CA GLU A 101 -9.78 6.97 23.58
C GLU A 101 -9.45 5.66 24.31
N TRP A 102 -9.73 4.51 23.69
CA TRP A 102 -9.32 3.21 24.22
C TRP A 102 -7.79 3.09 24.30
N ALA A 103 -7.07 3.48 23.25
CA ALA A 103 -5.62 3.40 23.19
C ALA A 103 -4.97 4.28 24.26
N GLN A 104 -5.53 5.46 24.56
CA GLN A 104 -5.06 6.31 25.65
C GLN A 104 -5.19 5.68 27.04
N SER A 105 -6.19 4.81 27.26
CA SER A 105 -6.28 4.07 28.53
C SER A 105 -5.14 3.06 28.72
N ARG A 106 -4.44 2.69 27.63
CA ARG A 106 -3.37 1.68 27.60
C ARG A 106 -1.98 2.27 27.39
N ILE A 107 -1.87 3.28 26.53
CA ILE A 107 -0.63 3.97 26.17
C ILE A 107 -0.48 5.20 27.06
N LYS A 108 0.66 5.32 27.74
CA LYS A 108 0.90 6.38 28.72
C LYS A 108 1.79 7.51 28.23
N ASP A 109 2.53 7.29 27.14
CA ASP A 109 3.55 8.22 26.67
C ASP A 109 3.67 8.31 25.14
N ARG A 110 4.39 9.32 24.68
CA ARG A 110 4.63 9.58 23.24
C ARG A 110 5.36 8.42 22.57
N ARG A 111 6.20 7.72 23.32
CA ARG A 111 6.95 6.56 22.85
C ARG A 111 6.02 5.38 22.57
N GLY A 112 5.12 5.06 23.49
CA GLY A 112 4.12 4.01 23.28
C GLY A 112 3.23 4.29 22.07
N ALA A 113 2.87 5.55 21.80
CA ALA A 113 2.09 5.91 20.61
C ALA A 113 2.84 5.61 19.29
N LYS A 114 4.14 5.94 19.23
CA LYS A 114 4.97 5.63 18.06
C LYS A 114 5.24 4.12 17.91
N LEU A 115 5.47 3.43 19.04
CA LEU A 115 5.67 1.98 19.03
C LEU A 115 4.40 1.24 18.61
N LEU A 116 3.21 1.72 19.00
CA LEU A 116 1.95 1.19 18.46
C LEU A 116 1.90 1.35 16.95
N ALA A 117 2.15 2.56 16.43
CA ALA A 117 2.16 2.81 14.98
C ALA A 117 3.13 1.89 14.24
N ALA A 118 4.37 1.76 14.74
CA ALA A 118 5.39 0.89 14.16
C ALA A 118 5.02 -0.61 14.24
N SER A 119 4.43 -1.05 15.34
CA SER A 119 4.11 -2.47 15.56
C SER A 119 2.90 -2.96 14.76
N LEU A 120 2.03 -2.06 14.29
CA LEU A 120 0.89 -2.43 13.46
C LEU A 120 1.32 -3.08 12.13
N VAL A 121 2.57 -2.87 11.69
CA VAL A 121 3.13 -3.57 10.52
C VAL A 121 3.10 -5.09 10.66
N PHE A 122 3.27 -5.64 11.88
CA PHE A 122 3.23 -7.08 12.10
C PHE A 122 1.82 -7.69 11.94
N VAL A 123 0.80 -6.85 11.80
CA VAL A 123 -0.59 -7.29 11.58
C VAL A 123 -1.04 -6.94 10.16
N THR A 124 -0.51 -5.88 9.55
CA THR A 124 -0.99 -5.33 8.27
C THR A 124 -0.01 -5.50 7.11
N PHE A 125 1.01 -6.36 7.23
CA PHE A 125 2.03 -6.61 6.20
C PHE A 125 1.52 -7.33 4.92
N ILE A 126 0.23 -7.63 4.83
CA ILE A 126 -0.34 -8.27 3.65
C ILE A 126 -0.12 -7.42 2.40
N ASP A 127 -0.27 -6.10 2.54
CA ASP A 127 -0.15 -5.16 1.42
C ASP A 127 0.26 -3.78 1.94
N ASP A 128 1.13 -3.09 1.19
CA ASP A 128 1.75 -1.83 1.59
C ASP A 128 0.80 -0.63 1.47
N TYR A 129 -0.11 -0.63 0.50
CA TYR A 129 -1.19 0.36 0.41
C TYR A 129 -2.17 0.22 1.56
N PHE A 130 -2.61 -1.00 1.84
CA PHE A 130 -3.44 -1.29 3.01
C PHE A 130 -2.75 -0.86 4.30
N HIS A 131 -1.49 -1.25 4.50
CA HIS A 131 -0.71 -0.86 5.66
C HIS A 131 -0.73 0.66 5.84
N SER A 132 -0.30 1.41 4.83
CA SER A 132 -0.16 2.87 4.93
C SER A 132 -1.49 3.58 5.20
N LEU A 133 -2.57 3.15 4.54
CA LEU A 133 -3.90 3.78 4.67
C LEU A 133 -4.61 3.37 5.95
N ALA A 134 -4.71 2.08 6.24
CA ALA A 134 -5.41 1.57 7.41
C ALA A 134 -4.66 1.95 8.69
N VAL A 135 -3.35 1.68 8.76
CA VAL A 135 -2.55 2.05 9.94
C VAL A 135 -2.50 3.56 10.10
N GLY A 136 -2.47 4.33 9.01
CA GLY A 136 -2.62 5.78 9.04
C GLY A 136 -3.90 6.24 9.74
N ALA A 137 -5.05 5.67 9.37
CA ALA A 137 -6.34 6.00 10.00
C ALA A 137 -6.40 5.60 11.49
N ILE A 138 -5.80 4.46 11.86
CA ILE A 138 -5.79 3.94 13.24
C ILE A 138 -4.82 4.73 14.13
N ALA A 139 -3.60 4.94 13.66
CA ALA A 139 -2.49 5.46 14.46
C ALA A 139 -2.50 6.99 14.52
N ARG A 140 -3.03 7.69 13.51
CA ARG A 140 -3.12 9.16 13.49
C ARG A 140 -3.84 9.75 14.70
N PRO A 141 -5.07 9.36 15.06
CA PRO A 141 -5.75 9.97 16.21
C PRO A 141 -5.05 9.64 17.54
N VAL A 142 -4.39 8.48 17.64
CA VAL A 142 -3.58 8.12 18.81
C VAL A 142 -2.35 9.02 18.91
N THR A 143 -1.59 9.14 17.82
CA THR A 143 -0.34 9.90 17.76
C THR A 143 -0.56 11.40 17.87
N ASP A 144 -1.63 11.94 17.28
CA ASP A 144 -2.03 13.35 17.39
C ASP A 144 -2.31 13.70 18.87
N ARG A 145 -2.98 12.83 19.64
CA ARG A 145 -3.21 13.04 21.09
C ARG A 145 -1.92 13.04 21.92
N PHE A 146 -0.89 12.34 21.48
CA PHE A 146 0.46 12.37 22.09
C PHE A 146 1.39 13.40 21.42
N LYS A 147 0.84 14.34 20.64
CA LYS A 147 1.57 15.42 19.97
C LYS A 147 2.74 14.92 19.13
N VAL A 148 2.62 13.75 18.50
CA VAL A 148 3.60 13.26 17.53
C VAL A 148 3.26 13.90 16.19
N SER A 149 4.25 14.43 15.49
CA SER A 149 4.04 15.10 14.21
C SER A 149 3.56 14.12 13.14
N ARG A 150 2.66 14.58 12.27
CA ARG A 150 2.21 13.81 11.10
C ARG A 150 3.35 13.42 10.17
N ALA A 151 4.41 14.23 10.11
CA ALA A 151 5.63 13.90 9.36
C ALA A 151 6.35 12.68 9.92
N LYS A 152 6.46 12.57 11.26
CA LYS A 152 7.04 11.38 11.90
C LYS A 152 6.14 10.16 11.74
N LEU A 153 4.82 10.32 11.87
CA LEU A 153 3.89 9.24 11.60
C LEU A 153 4.04 8.74 10.16
N ALA A 154 4.04 9.65 9.17
CA ALA A 154 4.24 9.31 7.77
C ALA A 154 5.55 8.55 7.54
N TYR A 155 6.65 8.99 8.16
CA TYR A 155 7.93 8.27 8.11
C TYR A 155 7.81 6.84 8.66
N ILE A 156 7.19 6.66 9.83
CA ILE A 156 7.01 5.33 10.44
C ILE A 156 6.22 4.42 9.49
N LEU A 157 5.08 4.89 8.97
CA LEU A 157 4.20 4.10 8.11
C LEU A 157 4.87 3.72 6.78
N ASP A 158 5.47 4.70 6.11
CA ASP A 158 6.11 4.53 4.80
C ASP A 158 7.34 3.61 4.90
N SER A 159 8.17 3.82 5.91
CA SER A 159 9.39 3.03 6.13
C SER A 159 9.12 1.62 6.68
N THR A 160 7.88 1.29 7.03
CA THR A 160 7.47 -0.09 7.38
C THR A 160 6.66 -0.77 6.30
N ALA A 161 5.92 -0.03 5.47
CA ALA A 161 4.99 -0.56 4.47
C ALA A 161 5.69 -1.52 3.48
N ALA A 162 6.39 -0.97 2.49
CA ALA A 162 7.07 -1.79 1.48
C ALA A 162 8.16 -2.70 2.09
N PRO A 163 9.04 -2.23 3.01
CA PRO A 163 10.07 -3.07 3.64
C PRO A 163 9.56 -4.35 4.30
N MET A 164 8.43 -4.29 5.01
CA MET A 164 7.88 -5.49 5.63
C MET A 164 7.20 -6.39 4.59
N CYS A 165 6.44 -5.83 3.66
CA CYS A 165 5.76 -6.61 2.63
C CYS A 165 6.74 -7.43 1.79
N VAL A 166 7.87 -6.85 1.35
CA VAL A 166 8.86 -7.58 0.53
C VAL A 166 9.61 -8.67 1.29
N MET A 167 9.63 -8.63 2.63
CA MET A 167 10.30 -9.65 3.44
C MET A 167 9.39 -10.82 3.81
N MET A 168 8.07 -10.65 3.77
CA MET A 168 7.10 -11.65 4.17
C MET A 168 6.64 -12.46 2.96
N PRO A 169 6.69 -13.82 3.01
CA PRO A 169 6.22 -14.65 1.90
C PRO A 169 4.69 -14.56 1.74
N VAL A 170 3.98 -14.32 2.85
CA VAL A 170 2.51 -14.18 2.89
C VAL A 170 2.16 -12.69 2.77
N SER A 171 2.43 -12.11 1.60
CA SER A 171 2.08 -10.72 1.26
C SER A 171 1.89 -10.57 -0.25
N SER A 172 1.34 -9.45 -0.70
CA SER A 172 1.20 -9.09 -2.11
C SER A 172 2.56 -9.10 -2.83
N TRP A 173 3.56 -8.47 -2.23
CA TRP A 173 4.94 -8.43 -2.74
C TRP A 173 5.66 -9.78 -2.65
N GLY A 174 5.44 -10.54 -1.58
CA GLY A 174 6.02 -11.88 -1.39
C GLY A 174 5.57 -12.83 -2.49
N ALA A 175 4.25 -12.92 -2.73
CA ALA A 175 3.70 -13.72 -3.81
C ALA A 175 4.28 -13.30 -5.17
N TYR A 176 4.26 -12.00 -5.49
CA TYR A 176 4.79 -11.47 -6.75
C TYR A 176 6.27 -11.83 -6.98
N ILE A 177 7.14 -11.61 -5.99
CA ILE A 177 8.56 -11.91 -6.10
C ILE A 177 8.79 -13.42 -6.24
N ILE A 178 8.06 -14.26 -5.51
CA ILE A 178 8.19 -15.71 -5.62
C ILE A 178 7.79 -16.20 -7.02
N THR A 179 6.68 -15.70 -7.58
CA THR A 179 6.25 -16.02 -8.95
C THR A 179 7.31 -15.59 -9.97
N LEU A 180 7.86 -14.37 -9.83
CA LEU A 180 8.89 -13.84 -10.72
C LEU A 180 10.17 -14.68 -10.68
N ILE A 181 10.64 -15.03 -9.49
CA ILE A 181 11.80 -15.90 -9.30
C ILE A 181 11.51 -17.27 -9.91
N GLY A 182 10.32 -17.84 -9.70
CA GLY A 182 9.92 -19.12 -10.28
C GLY A 182 10.00 -19.14 -11.80
N GLY A 183 9.55 -18.07 -12.45
CA GLY A 183 9.71 -17.88 -13.89
C GLY A 183 11.18 -17.87 -14.33
N LEU A 184 12.02 -17.09 -13.65
CA LEU A 184 13.46 -16.99 -13.97
C LEU A 184 14.19 -18.32 -13.77
N LEU A 185 13.93 -19.03 -12.66
CA LEU A 185 14.54 -20.33 -12.40
C LEU A 185 14.18 -21.34 -13.49
N ALA A 186 12.93 -21.34 -13.96
CA ALA A 186 12.50 -22.18 -15.07
C ALA A 186 13.18 -21.79 -16.40
N THR A 187 13.23 -20.50 -16.74
CA THR A 187 13.88 -20.00 -17.96
C THR A 187 15.36 -20.38 -18.05
N TYR A 188 16.09 -20.28 -16.94
CA TYR A 188 17.51 -20.61 -16.88
C TYR A 188 17.81 -22.06 -16.47
N SER A 189 16.78 -22.91 -16.34
CA SER A 189 16.90 -24.31 -15.92
C SER A 189 17.66 -24.52 -14.60
N ILE A 190 17.50 -23.58 -13.65
CA ILE A 190 18.10 -23.66 -12.32
C ILE A 190 17.16 -24.47 -11.41
N THR A 191 17.58 -25.68 -11.04
CA THR A 191 16.75 -26.62 -10.25
C THR A 191 17.22 -26.79 -8.81
N GLU A 192 18.33 -26.16 -8.43
CA GLU A 192 18.93 -26.26 -7.09
C GLU A 192 18.10 -25.52 -6.02
N TYR A 193 17.32 -24.51 -6.43
CA TYR A 193 16.52 -23.68 -5.55
C TYR A 193 15.04 -23.83 -5.87
N THR A 194 14.21 -23.91 -4.83
CA THR A 194 12.77 -23.68 -4.98
C THR A 194 12.53 -22.16 -5.07
N PRO A 195 11.46 -21.71 -5.76
CA PRO A 195 11.11 -20.29 -5.82
C PRO A 195 11.03 -19.64 -4.44
N ILE A 196 10.40 -20.33 -3.48
CA ILE A 196 10.38 -19.86 -2.10
C ILE A 196 11.75 -19.87 -1.40
N GLY A 197 12.58 -20.90 -1.65
CA GLY A 197 13.88 -21.02 -1.00
C GLY A 197 14.78 -19.88 -1.42
N ALA A 198 14.74 -19.55 -2.71
CA ALA A 198 15.38 -18.36 -3.27
C ALA A 198 14.80 -17.07 -2.66
N PHE A 199 13.47 -16.94 -2.55
CA PHE A 199 12.84 -15.78 -1.91
C PHE A 199 13.30 -15.60 -0.46
N VAL A 200 13.31 -16.65 0.36
CA VAL A 200 13.73 -16.57 1.77
C VAL A 200 15.20 -16.16 1.88
N ALA A 201 16.07 -16.71 1.03
CA ALA A 201 17.47 -16.31 0.96
C ALA A 201 17.61 -14.83 0.56
N MET A 202 16.93 -14.39 -0.50
CA MET A 202 16.95 -12.99 -0.96
C MET A 202 16.36 -12.02 0.06
N SER A 203 15.25 -12.38 0.70
CA SER A 203 14.60 -11.62 1.76
C SER A 203 15.55 -11.41 2.94
N SER A 204 16.26 -12.45 3.36
CA SER A 204 17.27 -12.35 4.43
C SER A 204 18.46 -11.46 4.09
N MET A 205 18.76 -11.29 2.80
CA MET A 205 19.81 -10.42 2.28
C MET A 205 19.30 -9.03 1.88
N ASN A 206 18.01 -8.73 2.09
CA ASN A 206 17.43 -7.42 1.81
C ASN A 206 17.81 -6.45 2.93
N PHE A 207 19.08 -6.03 2.94
CA PHE A 207 19.64 -5.16 3.96
C PHE A 207 18.89 -3.83 4.08
N TYR A 208 18.38 -3.28 2.98
CA TYR A 208 17.55 -2.08 3.01
C TYR A 208 16.29 -2.29 3.85
N ALA A 209 15.54 -3.36 3.58
CA ALA A 209 14.30 -3.63 4.30
C ALA A 209 14.57 -3.87 5.80
N ILE A 210 15.59 -4.67 6.11
CA ILE A 210 16.00 -4.99 7.49
C ILE A 210 16.39 -3.71 8.23
N PHE A 211 17.29 -2.90 7.67
CA PHE A 211 17.74 -1.67 8.31
C PHE A 211 16.63 -0.63 8.40
N SER A 212 15.73 -0.54 7.42
CA SER A 212 14.57 0.36 7.48
C SER A 212 13.68 0.04 8.68
N ILE A 213 13.30 -1.23 8.87
CA ILE A 213 12.47 -1.65 10.00
C ILE A 213 13.18 -1.41 11.33
N ILE A 214 14.46 -1.79 11.44
CA ILE A 214 15.25 -1.54 12.65
C ILE A 214 15.29 -0.03 12.95
N MET A 215 15.50 0.81 11.95
CA MET A 215 15.56 2.26 12.09
C MET A 215 14.21 2.84 12.53
N VAL A 216 13.09 2.34 12.02
CA VAL A 216 11.76 2.77 12.46
C VAL A 216 11.55 2.47 13.95
N PHE A 217 11.88 1.25 14.41
CA PHE A 217 11.78 0.92 15.83
C PHE A 217 12.75 1.73 16.68
N PHE A 218 13.95 2.01 16.18
CA PHE A 218 14.91 2.90 16.83
C PHE A 218 14.35 4.33 16.98
N VAL A 219 13.84 4.93 15.90
CA VAL A 219 13.20 6.25 15.90
C VAL A 219 11.98 6.29 16.83
N ALA A 220 11.15 5.24 16.80
CA ALA A 220 10.00 5.13 17.68
C ALA A 220 10.41 5.04 19.16
N TYR A 221 11.39 4.21 19.49
CA TYR A 221 11.84 3.93 20.85
C TYR A 221 12.66 5.08 21.45
N PHE A 222 13.69 5.57 20.76
CA PHE A 222 14.60 6.61 21.25
C PHE A 222 14.08 8.03 20.99
N SER A 223 12.98 8.18 20.25
CA SER A 223 12.50 9.50 19.80
C SER A 223 13.56 10.26 19.02
N PHE A 224 14.34 9.53 18.22
CA PHE A 224 15.38 10.11 17.38
C PHE A 224 14.74 10.82 16.19
N ASP A 225 14.96 12.13 16.08
CA ASP A 225 14.34 12.98 15.06
C ASP A 225 15.32 13.24 13.91
N ILE A 226 15.01 12.72 12.73
CA ILE A 226 15.90 12.79 11.56
C ILE A 226 15.69 14.10 10.79
N ALA A 227 16.75 14.89 10.61
CA ALA A 227 16.78 16.05 9.72
C ALA A 227 15.59 17.03 9.93
N SER A 228 14.77 17.26 8.89
CA SER A 228 13.62 18.16 8.92
C SER A 228 12.54 17.72 9.92
N MET A 229 12.51 16.44 10.32
CA MET A 229 11.57 15.91 11.31
C MET A 229 11.68 16.63 12.66
N VAL A 230 12.88 17.07 13.06
CA VAL A 230 13.12 17.84 14.30
C VAL A 230 12.24 19.09 14.33
N ARG A 231 12.12 19.78 13.19
CA ARG A 231 11.30 20.99 13.07
C ARG A 231 9.83 20.65 13.22
N HIS A 232 9.36 19.59 12.56
CA HIS A 232 7.96 19.17 12.62
C HIS A 232 7.56 18.69 14.02
N GLU A 233 8.43 17.98 14.73
CA GLU A 233 8.19 17.56 16.11
C GLU A 233 8.13 18.74 17.07
N LYS A 234 9.04 19.72 16.93
CA LYS A 234 9.00 20.95 17.73
C LYS A 234 7.72 21.75 17.50
N LEU A 235 7.23 21.81 16.25
CA LEU A 235 5.96 22.46 15.92
C LEU A 235 4.76 21.71 16.53
N ALA A 236 4.74 20.38 16.43
CA ALA A 236 3.68 19.57 17.03
C ALA A 236 3.60 19.72 18.56
N LEU A 237 4.74 19.91 19.23
CA LEU A 237 4.78 20.18 20.67
C LEU A 237 4.28 21.58 21.04
N LYS A 238 4.59 22.59 20.22
CA LYS A 238 4.22 23.99 20.46
C LYS A 238 2.77 24.29 20.15
N ASN A 239 2.19 23.61 19.16
CA ASN A 239 0.78 23.75 18.84
C ASN A 239 -0.05 23.28 20.03
N THR A 240 -0.59 24.27 20.76
CA THR A 240 -1.43 24.09 21.95
C THR A 240 -2.91 24.35 21.60
N GLU A 241 -3.19 24.88 20.41
CA GLU A 241 -4.53 25.25 19.93
C GLU A 241 -4.94 24.37 18.74
N ASP A 242 -6.11 23.73 18.88
CA ASP A 242 -7.09 23.41 17.83
C ASP A 242 -6.71 22.54 16.61
N GLN A 243 -6.34 21.27 16.84
CA GLN A 243 -6.46 20.22 15.79
C GLN A 243 -6.94 18.86 16.27
N LEU A 244 -7.48 18.76 17.49
CA LEU A 244 -8.54 17.76 17.67
C LEU A 244 -9.74 18.38 16.97
N GLU A 245 -9.90 18.12 15.66
CA GLU A 245 -11.21 18.29 15.05
C GLU A 245 -12.19 17.62 16.02
N GLU A 246 -13.05 18.41 16.64
CA GLU A 246 -14.24 17.86 17.28
C GLU A 246 -15.00 17.20 16.15
N GLU A 247 -14.72 15.92 15.90
CA GLU A 247 -15.56 15.06 15.10
C GLU A 247 -16.91 15.09 15.81
N THR A 248 -17.79 15.94 15.29
CA THR A 248 -19.15 16.11 15.73
C THR A 248 -19.85 14.75 15.64
N GLY A 249 -20.37 14.27 16.77
CA GLY A 249 -21.72 13.72 16.75
C GLY A 249 -21.92 12.21 16.82
N THR A 250 -20.90 11.36 17.00
CA THR A 250 -21.16 9.91 17.09
C THR A 250 -20.31 9.17 18.12
N LYS A 251 -20.97 8.41 19.01
CA LYS A 251 -20.28 7.44 19.89
C LYS A 251 -19.85 6.22 19.07
N GLY A 252 -18.65 6.30 18.51
CA GLY A 252 -18.01 5.15 17.86
C GLY A 252 -17.70 4.01 18.84
N GLN A 253 -17.40 2.84 18.30
CA GLN A 253 -16.94 1.69 19.08
C GLN A 253 -15.61 1.19 18.52
N VAL A 254 -14.70 0.77 19.39
CA VAL A 254 -13.39 0.18 19.01
C VAL A 254 -13.57 -1.02 18.07
N ARG A 255 -14.62 -1.83 18.33
CA ARG A 255 -15.00 -2.98 17.50
C ARG A 255 -15.26 -2.61 16.04
N ASN A 256 -15.81 -1.42 15.79
CA ASN A 256 -16.19 -0.97 14.45
C ASN A 256 -14.98 -0.55 13.61
N LEU A 257 -13.81 -0.39 14.24
CA LEU A 257 -12.52 -0.26 13.55
C LEU A 257 -11.81 -1.61 13.43
N ILE A 258 -11.74 -2.40 14.51
CA ILE A 258 -10.96 -3.64 14.51
C ILE A 258 -11.59 -4.71 13.61
N LEU A 259 -12.91 -4.90 13.65
CA LEU A 259 -13.57 -5.98 12.91
C LEU A 259 -13.44 -5.84 11.39
N PRO A 260 -13.73 -4.68 10.74
CA PRO A 260 -13.54 -4.55 9.30
C PRO A 260 -12.10 -4.85 8.87
N ILE A 261 -11.11 -4.37 9.63
CA ILE A 261 -9.69 -4.57 9.33
C ILE A 261 -9.30 -6.05 9.45
N LEU A 262 -9.73 -6.73 10.52
CA LEU A 262 -9.50 -8.18 10.65
C LEU A 262 -10.20 -8.97 9.55
N VAL A 263 -11.41 -8.58 9.16
CA VAL A 263 -12.15 -9.22 8.06
C VAL A 263 -11.42 -9.00 6.73
N LEU A 264 -10.89 -7.81 6.47
CA LEU A 264 -10.07 -7.53 5.30
C LEU A 264 -8.89 -8.50 5.24
N ILE A 265 -8.10 -8.57 6.31
CA ILE A 265 -6.92 -9.45 6.43
C ILE A 265 -7.30 -10.91 6.20
N ILE A 266 -8.29 -11.41 6.95
CA ILE A 266 -8.69 -12.83 6.89
C ILE A 266 -9.28 -13.17 5.51
N ALA A 267 -10.16 -12.33 4.97
CA ALA A 267 -10.78 -12.56 3.66
C ALA A 267 -9.75 -12.49 2.53
N THR A 268 -8.82 -11.53 2.56
CA THR A 268 -7.73 -11.46 1.57
C THR A 268 -6.85 -12.69 1.63
N VAL A 269 -6.35 -13.10 2.81
CA VAL A 269 -5.51 -14.30 2.93
C VAL A 269 -6.26 -15.56 2.49
N SER A 270 -7.54 -15.68 2.85
CA SER A 270 -8.37 -16.81 2.45
C SER A 270 -8.57 -16.85 0.94
N MET A 271 -8.81 -15.70 0.31
CA MET A 271 -8.94 -15.59 -1.14
C MET A 271 -7.61 -15.82 -1.86
N MET A 272 -6.48 -15.44 -1.24
CA MET A 272 -5.17 -15.75 -1.80
C MET A 272 -4.94 -17.26 -1.87
N ILE A 273 -5.26 -17.98 -0.79
CA ILE A 273 -5.19 -19.45 -0.74
C ILE A 273 -6.17 -20.07 -1.74
N TYR A 274 -7.40 -19.54 -1.83
CA TYR A 274 -8.43 -20.05 -2.74
C TYR A 274 -8.02 -19.92 -4.22
N THR A 275 -7.68 -18.72 -4.67
CA THR A 275 -7.26 -18.46 -6.06
C THR A 275 -6.01 -19.24 -6.43
N GLY A 276 -5.07 -19.36 -5.48
CA GLY A 276 -3.88 -20.18 -5.64
C GLY A 276 -4.18 -21.68 -5.75
N ALA A 277 -5.13 -22.18 -4.95
CA ALA A 277 -5.55 -23.57 -5.01
C ALA A 277 -6.22 -23.92 -6.35
N GLU A 278 -7.05 -23.00 -6.88
CA GLU A 278 -7.64 -23.15 -8.21
C GLU A 278 -6.58 -23.21 -9.31
N ALA A 279 -5.56 -22.35 -9.24
CA ALA A 279 -4.44 -22.36 -10.18
C ALA A 279 -3.65 -23.69 -10.11
N LEU A 280 -3.36 -24.19 -8.90
CA LEU A 280 -2.72 -25.49 -8.73
C LEU A 280 -3.55 -26.64 -9.30
N ALA A 281 -4.87 -26.62 -9.07
CA ALA A 281 -5.78 -27.65 -9.57
C ALA A 281 -5.86 -27.64 -11.10
N ALA A 282 -5.87 -26.46 -11.72
CA ALA A 282 -5.84 -26.31 -13.18
C ALA A 282 -4.56 -26.90 -13.80
N ASP A 283 -3.43 -26.79 -13.10
CA ASP A 283 -2.14 -27.37 -13.48
C ASP A 283 -2.01 -28.87 -13.10
N GLY A 284 -3.02 -29.47 -12.49
CA GLY A 284 -2.96 -30.86 -12.00
C GLY A 284 -1.98 -31.09 -10.84
N LYS A 285 -1.55 -30.01 -10.16
CA LYS A 285 -0.63 -30.06 -9.02
C LYS A 285 -1.39 -30.35 -7.72
N VAL A 286 -0.73 -31.04 -6.79
CA VAL A 286 -1.29 -31.29 -5.45
C VAL A 286 -1.39 -29.97 -4.70
N PHE A 287 -2.50 -29.78 -3.98
CA PHE A 287 -2.67 -28.61 -3.11
C PHE A 287 -1.54 -28.54 -2.08
N SER A 288 -0.88 -27.39 -2.03
CA SER A 288 -0.04 -26.99 -0.93
C SER A 288 -0.35 -25.53 -0.62
N VAL A 289 -0.42 -25.19 0.68
CA VAL A 289 -0.65 -23.79 1.11
C VAL A 289 0.36 -22.86 0.45
N LEU A 290 1.61 -23.33 0.37
CA LEU A 290 2.68 -22.57 -0.23
C LEU A 290 2.51 -22.39 -1.74
N GLY A 291 2.29 -23.47 -2.48
CA GLY A 291 2.04 -23.38 -3.91
C GLY A 291 0.82 -22.53 -4.23
N ALA A 292 -0.18 -22.48 -3.34
CA ALA A 292 -1.31 -21.56 -3.49
C ALA A 292 -0.86 -20.10 -3.40
N PHE A 293 0.00 -19.72 -2.45
CA PHE A 293 0.57 -18.37 -2.42
C PHE A 293 1.44 -18.04 -3.64
N GLU A 294 2.16 -19.02 -4.19
CA GLU A 294 2.99 -18.82 -5.39
C GLU A 294 2.17 -18.57 -6.66
N ASN A 295 0.94 -19.10 -6.72
CA ASN A 295 0.07 -19.03 -7.90
C ASN A 295 -1.19 -18.19 -7.64
N THR A 296 -1.21 -17.41 -6.56
CA THR A 296 -2.37 -16.61 -6.19
C THR A 296 -2.56 -15.39 -7.09
N VAL A 297 -3.81 -14.98 -7.27
CA VAL A 297 -4.15 -13.71 -7.93
C VAL A 297 -4.35 -12.65 -6.85
N VAL A 298 -3.27 -11.91 -6.55
CA VAL A 298 -3.21 -10.90 -5.47
C VAL A 298 -4.29 -9.85 -5.64
N GLY A 299 -4.45 -9.28 -6.84
CA GLY A 299 -5.42 -8.21 -7.11
C GLY A 299 -6.85 -8.61 -6.75
N THR A 300 -7.32 -9.77 -7.23
CA THR A 300 -8.66 -10.28 -6.92
C THR A 300 -8.83 -10.52 -5.42
N SER A 301 -7.80 -11.06 -4.77
CA SER A 301 -7.83 -11.35 -3.33
C SER A 301 -7.94 -10.08 -2.47
N LEU A 302 -7.26 -9.01 -2.87
CA LEU A 302 -7.37 -7.70 -2.22
C LEU A 302 -8.77 -7.08 -2.42
N VAL A 303 -9.33 -7.15 -3.63
CA VAL A 303 -10.68 -6.65 -3.93
C VAL A 303 -11.74 -7.35 -3.09
N VAL A 304 -11.70 -8.69 -3.04
CA VAL A 304 -12.65 -9.48 -2.23
C VAL A 304 -12.53 -9.12 -0.75
N GLY A 305 -11.31 -9.01 -0.22
CA GLY A 305 -11.10 -8.60 1.16
C GLY A 305 -11.61 -7.18 1.46
N GLY A 306 -11.34 -6.22 0.58
CA GLY A 306 -11.85 -4.86 0.67
C GLY A 306 -13.38 -4.81 0.66
N PHE A 307 -14.02 -5.59 -0.21
CA PHE A 307 -15.48 -5.68 -0.28
C PHE A 307 -16.10 -6.30 0.98
N CYS A 308 -15.56 -7.43 1.46
CA CYS A 308 -15.98 -8.05 2.72
C CYS A 308 -15.84 -7.10 3.92
N SER A 309 -14.75 -6.34 3.96
CA SER A 309 -14.51 -5.33 5.00
C SER A 309 -15.55 -4.21 4.97
N ILE A 310 -15.89 -3.69 3.78
CA ILE A 310 -16.94 -2.68 3.63
C ILE A 310 -18.29 -3.25 4.06
N ILE A 311 -18.65 -4.48 3.68
CA ILE A 311 -19.91 -5.11 4.10
C ILE A 311 -20.00 -5.13 5.63
N ILE A 312 -18.95 -5.60 6.31
CA ILE A 312 -18.92 -5.66 7.77
C ILE A 312 -18.96 -4.27 8.39
N SER A 313 -18.21 -3.31 7.84
CA SER A 313 -18.26 -1.91 8.30
C SER A 313 -19.67 -1.34 8.18
N THR A 314 -20.35 -1.55 7.05
CA THR A 314 -21.71 -1.08 6.81
C THR A 314 -22.71 -1.75 7.74
N LEU A 315 -22.58 -3.05 7.98
CA LEU A 315 -23.43 -3.79 8.91
C LEU A 315 -23.27 -3.25 10.34
N LEU A 316 -22.06 -2.98 10.80
CA LEU A 316 -21.80 -2.39 12.12
C LEU A 316 -22.37 -0.97 12.24
N ILE A 317 -22.21 -0.14 11.19
CA ILE A 317 -22.78 1.21 11.14
C ILE A 317 -24.32 1.18 11.27
N ILE A 318 -24.98 0.24 10.59
CA ILE A 318 -26.43 0.06 10.64
C ILE A 318 -26.88 -0.42 12.03
N LEU A 319 -26.20 -1.42 12.59
CA LEU A 319 -26.53 -1.99 13.91
C LEU A 319 -26.37 -0.97 15.03
N ASP A 320 -25.26 -0.22 15.04
CA ASP A 320 -24.98 0.77 16.07
C ASP A 320 -25.68 2.12 15.80
N ARG A 321 -26.39 2.25 14.67
CA ARG A 321 -27.13 3.46 14.24
C ARG A 321 -26.27 4.73 14.31
N GLN A 322 -25.02 4.60 13.88
CA GLN A 322 -24.00 5.64 14.03
C GLN A 322 -24.10 6.73 12.96
N VAL A 323 -24.52 6.39 11.74
CA VAL A 323 -24.37 7.28 10.58
C VAL A 323 -25.69 7.42 9.86
N SER A 324 -26.02 8.63 9.45
CA SER A 324 -27.21 8.89 8.62
C SER A 324 -27.01 8.40 7.18
N VAL A 325 -28.08 8.01 6.48
CA VAL A 325 -27.99 7.54 5.07
C VAL A 325 -27.30 8.56 4.13
N PRO A 326 -27.60 9.88 4.20
CA PRO A 326 -26.92 10.85 3.35
C PRO A 326 -25.41 10.96 3.63
N GLU A 327 -25.03 10.83 4.90
CA GLU A 327 -23.65 10.91 5.35
C GLU A 327 -22.86 9.65 4.97
N TYR A 328 -23.50 8.48 5.04
CA TYR A 328 -22.95 7.24 4.47
C TYR A 328 -22.68 7.37 2.97
N ALA A 329 -23.65 7.86 2.19
CA ALA A 329 -23.48 8.06 0.75
C ALA A 329 -22.38 9.09 0.43
N ARG A 330 -22.30 10.18 1.21
CA ARG A 330 -21.24 11.18 1.08
C ARG A 330 -19.86 10.58 1.37
N SER A 331 -19.77 9.66 2.32
CA SER A 331 -18.51 9.00 2.70
C SER A 331 -17.92 8.17 1.56
N TRP A 332 -18.76 7.54 0.74
CA TRP A 332 -18.29 6.85 -0.47
C TRP A 332 -17.59 7.80 -1.45
N ILE A 333 -18.21 8.95 -1.71
CA ILE A 333 -17.65 9.96 -2.63
C ILE A 333 -16.34 10.53 -2.07
N VAL A 334 -16.31 10.84 -0.76
CA VAL A 334 -15.11 11.34 -0.08
C VAL A 334 -13.98 10.31 -0.15
N GLY A 335 -14.28 9.04 0.11
CA GLY A 335 -13.32 7.94 0.05
C GLY A 335 -12.76 7.70 -1.35
N ILE A 336 -13.61 7.69 -2.37
CA ILE A 336 -13.17 7.57 -3.78
C ILE A 336 -12.28 8.75 -4.17
N LYS A 337 -12.69 9.98 -3.82
CA LYS A 337 -11.96 11.20 -4.20
C LYS A 337 -10.60 11.28 -3.51
N SER A 338 -10.48 10.84 -2.26
CA SER A 338 -9.22 10.90 -1.51
C SER A 338 -8.12 10.03 -2.16
N MET A 339 -8.50 8.99 -2.91
CA MET A 339 -7.56 8.06 -3.56
C MET A 339 -7.10 8.50 -4.95
N SER A 340 -7.67 9.58 -5.50
CA SER A 340 -7.36 10.07 -6.85
C SER A 340 -5.85 10.30 -7.09
N GLY A 341 -5.15 10.87 -6.11
CA GLY A 341 -3.70 11.08 -6.19
C GLY A 341 -2.90 9.79 -6.20
N ALA A 342 -3.26 8.83 -5.33
CA ALA A 342 -2.60 7.53 -5.27
C ALA A 342 -2.82 6.72 -6.56
N ILE A 343 -4.05 6.73 -7.08
CA ILE A 343 -4.40 6.06 -8.35
C ILE A 343 -3.65 6.71 -9.52
N ALA A 344 -3.55 8.04 -9.56
CA ALA A 344 -2.79 8.72 -10.62
C ALA A 344 -1.30 8.33 -10.60
N ILE A 345 -0.69 8.24 -9.42
CA ILE A 345 0.70 7.77 -9.28
C ILE A 345 0.80 6.30 -9.70
N PHE A 346 -0.11 5.45 -9.24
CA PHE A 346 -0.13 4.03 -9.56
C PHE A 346 -0.23 3.78 -11.07
N ILE A 347 -1.12 4.48 -11.77
CA ILE A 347 -1.26 4.38 -13.24
C ILE A 347 0.02 4.81 -13.95
N LEU A 348 0.70 5.86 -13.47
CA LEU A 348 1.97 6.30 -14.06
C LEU A 348 3.12 5.32 -13.78
N CYS A 349 3.09 4.58 -12.67
CA CYS A 349 4.14 3.63 -12.30
C CYS A 349 3.92 2.22 -12.88
N LEU A 350 2.78 1.97 -13.52
CA LEU A 350 2.36 0.64 -14.00
C LEU A 350 2.99 0.25 -15.35
N ASP A 351 3.79 1.13 -15.97
CA ASP A 351 4.58 0.81 -17.16
C ASP A 351 5.70 -0.20 -16.79
N ASN A 352 5.50 -1.46 -17.16
CA ASN A 352 6.53 -2.51 -17.21
C ASN A 352 6.44 -3.27 -18.54
#